data_AF-A0AAV0WF65-F1
#
_entry.id   AF-A0AAV0WF65-F1
#
_cell.length_a   1.000
_cell.length_b   1.000
_cell.length_c   1.000
_cell.angle_alpha   90.00
_cell.angle_beta   90.00
_cell.angle_gamma   90.00
#
_symmetry.space_group_name_H-M   'P 1'
#
loop_
_entity.id
_entity.type
_entity.pdbx_description
1 polymer ?
#
loop_
_entity_poly.entity_id
_entity_poly.type
_entity_poly.pdbx_seq_one_letter_code
_entity_poly.pdbx_strand_id
1 'polypeptide(L)'
;MTGVMRGTFTSSNDASRQSHIYAQLPNVTKHAWTDSTLVLSWLTTTPTTFKMFVSNRLAKIAVAIGTMFHRGENPADCVSRGLLPSQAVSMSLYWNGPIFLQSGENTWPINTYVKLSLSSLPEVKNIDAEISVLTTLSTLTDDQLIYNLGRFLAGSSRLAHWAAPSPHPKFPPGACK
;
A
#
# COMPACT_ATOMS: atom_id res chain seq x y z
N MET A 1 19.15 7.02 -25.02
CA MET A 1 19.54 8.24 -24.27
C MET A 1 18.97 8.10 -22.87
N THR A 2 19.79 7.67 -21.92
CA THR A 2 19.39 7.45 -20.52
C THR A 2 19.53 8.77 -19.76
N GLY A 3 18.39 9.38 -19.41
CA GLY A 3 18.35 10.60 -18.60
C GLY A 3 18.12 10.26 -17.13
N VAL A 4 19.10 10.53 -16.27
CA VAL A 4 18.93 10.52 -14.81
C VAL A 4 18.17 11.80 -14.43
N MET A 5 16.90 11.69 -14.05
CA MET A 5 16.14 12.85 -13.57
C MET A 5 16.36 13.07 -12.07
N ARG A 6 16.96 14.23 -11.76
CA ARG A 6 17.08 14.80 -10.41
C ARG A 6 15.73 15.39 -9.99
N GLY A 7 15.28 15.10 -8.77
CA GLY A 7 14.12 15.73 -8.15
C GLY A 7 14.32 15.93 -6.65
N THR A 8 14.15 17.16 -6.18
CA THR A 8 14.20 17.54 -4.76
C THR A 8 12.81 17.40 -4.12
N PHE A 9 12.72 16.69 -3.00
CA PHE A 9 11.47 16.38 -2.29
C PHE A 9 10.99 17.54 -1.40
N THR A 10 9.76 18.02 -1.59
CA THR A 10 8.97 18.66 -0.52
C THR A 10 7.45 18.41 -0.68
N SER A 11 6.84 17.87 0.39
CA SER A 11 5.39 17.93 0.73
C SER A 11 4.34 17.09 -0.03
N SER A 12 3.29 16.70 0.70
CA SER A 12 2.21 15.76 0.39
C SER A 12 1.33 16.08 -0.84
N ASN A 13 1.45 17.27 -1.43
CA ASN A 13 0.75 17.63 -2.67
C ASN A 13 1.51 17.19 -3.94
N ASP A 14 2.70 16.60 -3.78
CA ASP A 14 3.60 16.27 -4.89
C ASP A 14 3.26 14.92 -5.56
N ALA A 15 2.59 13.98 -4.89
CA ALA A 15 2.31 12.65 -5.47
C ALA A 15 1.40 12.69 -6.72
N SER A 16 0.40 13.59 -6.74
CA SER A 16 -0.48 13.80 -7.91
C SER A 16 0.18 14.63 -9.01
N ARG A 17 1.19 15.46 -8.68
CA ARG A 17 1.99 16.21 -9.65
C ARG A 17 3.07 15.32 -10.28
N GLN A 18 3.71 14.48 -9.47
CA GLN A 18 4.68 13.47 -9.90
C GLN A 18 4.07 12.47 -10.87
N SER A 19 2.86 11.95 -10.60
CA SER A 19 2.20 11.04 -11.54
C SER A 19 1.95 11.68 -12.91
N HIS A 20 1.65 12.99 -12.97
CA HIS A 20 1.50 13.74 -14.21
C HIS A 20 2.86 13.95 -14.91
N ILE A 21 3.92 14.30 -14.18
CA ILE A 21 5.27 14.49 -14.72
C ILE A 21 5.83 13.18 -15.29
N TYR A 22 5.67 12.05 -14.59
CA TYR A 22 6.13 10.74 -15.06
C TYR A 22 5.26 10.16 -16.18
N ALA A 23 3.99 10.56 -16.29
CA ALA A 23 3.10 10.15 -17.38
C ALA A 23 3.36 10.91 -18.69
N GLN A 24 3.98 12.09 -18.63
CA GLN A 24 4.28 12.93 -19.78
C GLN A 24 5.63 12.67 -20.45
N LEU A 25 6.36 11.61 -20.08
CA LEU A 25 7.59 11.20 -20.76
C LEU A 25 7.28 10.11 -21.79
N PRO A 26 6.99 10.46 -23.06
CA PRO A 26 6.74 9.47 -24.09
C PRO A 26 8.00 8.65 -24.35
N ASN A 27 7.86 7.33 -24.33
CA ASN A 27 8.86 6.34 -24.78
C ASN A 27 10.14 6.16 -23.92
N VAL A 28 10.11 6.50 -22.62
CA VAL A 28 11.20 6.16 -21.71
C VAL A 28 10.88 4.87 -20.96
N THR A 29 11.72 3.86 -21.16
CA THR A 29 11.74 2.65 -20.35
C THR A 29 12.05 3.01 -18.90
N LYS A 30 11.16 2.67 -17.97
CA LYS A 30 11.29 2.97 -16.54
C LYS A 30 11.75 1.73 -15.79
N HIS A 31 12.65 1.95 -14.85
CA HIS A 31 13.16 0.91 -13.95
C HIS A 31 13.03 1.40 -12.52
N ALA A 32 12.70 0.49 -11.59
CA ALA A 32 12.65 0.78 -10.17
C ALA A 32 13.41 -0.26 -9.35
N TRP A 33 13.94 0.18 -8.22
CA TRP A 33 14.74 -0.64 -7.32
C TRP A 33 14.14 -0.65 -5.91
N THR A 34 14.21 -1.81 -5.28
CA THR A 34 13.89 -1.96 -3.87
C THR A 34 14.74 -3.08 -3.27
N ASP A 35 15.15 -2.90 -2.03
CA ASP A 35 15.85 -3.89 -1.21
C ASP A 35 14.89 -4.86 -0.50
N SER A 36 13.59 -4.56 -0.51
CA SER A 36 12.57 -5.34 0.19
C SER A 36 12.08 -6.53 -0.65
N THR A 37 12.48 -7.73 -0.24
CA THR A 37 11.99 -9.00 -0.80
C THR A 37 10.47 -9.12 -0.72
N LEU A 38 9.86 -8.58 0.35
CA LEU A 38 8.40 -8.57 0.53
C LEU A 38 7.73 -7.70 -0.54
N VAL A 39 8.23 -6.47 -0.75
CA VAL A 39 7.69 -5.55 -1.75
C VAL A 39 7.88 -6.12 -3.16
N LEU A 40 9.05 -6.70 -3.47
CA LEU A 40 9.26 -7.39 -4.75
C LEU A 40 8.28 -8.54 -4.95
N SER A 41 8.04 -9.34 -3.92
CA SER A 41 7.10 -10.46 -3.99
C SER A 41 5.65 -10.00 -4.21
N TRP A 42 5.25 -8.85 -3.67
CA TRP A 42 3.98 -8.21 -3.99
C TRP A 42 3.92 -7.71 -5.44
N LEU A 43 4.96 -7.02 -5.91
CA LEU A 43 5.01 -6.43 -7.25
C LEU A 43 5.06 -7.47 -8.38
N THR A 44 5.60 -8.66 -8.12
CA THR A 44 5.66 -9.76 -9.09
C THR A 44 4.57 -10.80 -8.92
N THR A 45 3.57 -10.53 -8.08
CA THR A 45 2.38 -11.37 -7.89
C THR A 45 1.17 -10.64 -8.44
N THR A 46 0.20 -11.39 -8.95
CA THR A 46 -1.04 -10.81 -9.50
C THR A 46 -1.75 -9.96 -8.43
N PRO A 47 -2.05 -8.67 -8.70
CA PRO A 47 -2.63 -7.78 -7.69
C PRO A 47 -3.95 -8.27 -7.09
N THR A 48 -4.74 -9.03 -7.85
CA THR A 48 -6.04 -9.56 -7.43
C THR A 48 -5.96 -10.59 -6.29
N THR A 49 -4.77 -11.14 -6.03
CA THR A 49 -4.50 -12.07 -4.93
C THR A 49 -4.50 -11.39 -3.55
N PHE A 50 -4.26 -10.08 -3.49
CA PHE A 50 -4.20 -9.33 -2.24
C PHE A 50 -5.53 -8.65 -1.90
N LYS A 51 -5.69 -8.22 -0.64
CA LYS A 51 -6.83 -7.41 -0.22
C LYS A 51 -6.85 -6.09 -0.99
N MET A 52 -8.04 -5.53 -1.15
CA MET A 52 -8.35 -4.39 -2.02
C MET A 52 -7.36 -3.21 -1.86
N PHE A 53 -6.97 -2.89 -0.64
CA PHE A 53 -6.02 -1.80 -0.37
C PHE A 53 -4.64 -2.01 -1.01
N VAL A 54 -4.08 -3.23 -0.90
CA VAL A 54 -2.80 -3.58 -1.51
C VAL A 54 -2.96 -3.70 -3.03
N SER A 55 -4.01 -4.36 -3.50
CA SER A 55 -4.31 -4.49 -4.94
C SER A 55 -4.37 -3.14 -5.65
N ASN A 56 -5.08 -2.17 -5.07
CA ASN A 56 -5.25 -0.84 -5.65
C ASN A 56 -3.92 -0.08 -5.75
N ARG A 57 -3.01 -0.29 -4.81
CA ARG A 57 -1.67 0.33 -4.83
C ARG A 57 -0.77 -0.32 -5.87
N LEU A 58 -0.76 -1.64 -5.94
CA LEU A 58 0.02 -2.38 -6.94
C LEU A 58 -0.42 -2.00 -8.36
N ALA A 59 -1.74 -1.84 -8.60
CA ALA A 59 -2.25 -1.38 -9.89
C ALA A 59 -1.75 0.02 -10.25
N LYS A 60 -1.76 0.97 -9.30
CA LYS A 60 -1.23 2.32 -9.52
C LYS A 60 0.26 2.33 -9.81
N ILE A 61 1.04 1.52 -9.09
CA ILE A 61 2.49 1.39 -9.31
C ILE A 61 2.78 0.82 -10.70
N ALA A 62 2.05 -0.24 -11.10
CA ALA A 62 2.21 -0.87 -12.41
C ALA A 62 1.96 0.13 -13.56
N VAL A 63 0.95 1.00 -13.43
CA VAL A 63 0.68 2.06 -14.41
C VAL A 63 1.78 3.13 -14.43
N ALA A 64 2.31 3.50 -13.27
CA ALA A 64 3.28 4.60 -13.17
C ALA A 64 4.70 4.21 -13.66
N ILE A 65 5.16 3.01 -13.30
CA ILE A 65 6.55 2.56 -13.45
C ILE A 65 6.69 1.44 -14.48
N GLY A 66 5.62 0.71 -14.80
CA GLY A 66 5.70 -0.51 -15.61
C GLY A 66 6.07 -1.74 -14.76
N THR A 67 6.65 -2.76 -15.39
CA THR A 67 6.87 -4.09 -14.78
C THR A 67 8.33 -4.38 -14.42
N MET A 68 9.25 -3.43 -14.61
CA MET A 68 10.68 -3.67 -14.41
C MET A 68 11.15 -3.23 -13.03
N PHE A 69 11.14 -4.19 -12.11
CA PHE A 69 11.64 -4.06 -10.75
C PHE A 69 12.93 -4.83 -10.59
N HIS A 70 13.83 -4.30 -9.76
CA HIS A 70 15.16 -4.84 -9.51
C HIS A 70 15.44 -4.88 -8.01
N ARG A 71 16.06 -5.96 -7.54
CA ARG A 71 16.62 -6.05 -6.20
C ARG A 71 18.03 -5.48 -6.18
N GLY A 72 18.37 -4.69 -5.18
CA GLY A 72 19.72 -4.20 -5.02
C GLY A 72 19.82 -3.05 -4.04
N GLU A 73 20.86 -2.23 -4.23
CA GLU A 73 21.02 -0.99 -3.49
C GLU A 73 19.80 -0.09 -3.70
N ASN A 74 19.30 0.50 -2.61
CA ASN A 74 18.15 1.38 -2.61
C ASN A 74 18.62 2.80 -2.31
N PRO A 75 18.88 3.64 -3.33
CA PRO A 75 19.29 5.02 -3.13
C PRO A 75 18.33 5.82 -2.25
N ALA A 76 17.03 5.52 -2.26
CA ALA A 76 16.07 6.23 -1.42
C ALA A 76 16.21 5.92 0.08
N ASP A 77 16.77 4.76 0.45
CA ASP A 77 16.94 4.35 1.85
C ASP A 77 17.78 5.36 2.61
N CYS A 78 18.90 5.81 2.01
CA CYS A 78 19.81 6.73 2.69
C CYS A 78 19.12 8.03 3.11
N VAL A 79 18.31 8.65 2.24
CA VAL A 79 17.57 9.88 2.59
C VAL A 79 16.41 9.60 3.55
N SER A 80 15.73 8.46 3.40
CA SER A 80 14.59 8.09 4.24
C SER A 80 14.95 7.89 5.72
N ARG A 81 16.22 7.58 6.02
CA ARG A 81 16.74 7.43 7.39
C ARG A 81 17.04 8.76 8.09
N GLY A 82 16.95 9.89 7.38
CA GLY A 82 17.24 11.22 7.92
C GLY A 82 18.73 11.53 7.88
N LEU A 83 19.24 11.89 6.71
CA LEU A 83 20.60 12.43 6.55
C LEU A 83 20.67 13.91 6.89
N LEU A 84 21.77 14.31 7.52
CA LEU A 84 22.11 15.74 7.60
C LEU A 84 22.41 16.28 6.18
N PRO A 85 22.13 17.57 5.90
CA PRO A 85 22.42 18.15 4.58
C PRO A 85 23.87 17.95 4.13
N SER A 86 24.83 18.07 5.05
CA SER A 86 26.26 17.84 4.77
C SER A 86 26.55 16.40 4.34
N GLN A 87 25.89 15.42 4.95
CA GLN A 87 26.03 14.00 4.60
C GLN A 87 25.34 13.68 3.28
N ALA A 88 24.18 14.29 3.04
CA ALA A 88 23.44 14.12 1.79
C ALA A 88 24.27 14.55 0.58
N VAL A 89 25.00 15.67 0.65
CA VAL A 89 25.87 16.14 -0.44
C VAL A 89 26.98 15.12 -0.76
N SER A 90 27.51 14.43 0.25
CA SER A 90 28.55 13.40 0.06
C SER A 90 28.01 12.02 -0.36
N MET A 91 26.69 11.84 -0.46
CA MET A 91 26.09 10.51 -0.67
C MET A 91 26.07 10.10 -2.14
N SER A 92 27.17 9.52 -2.62
CA SER A 92 27.34 9.10 -4.02
C SER A 92 26.20 8.18 -4.51
N LEU A 93 25.78 7.20 -3.71
CA LEU A 93 24.71 6.27 -4.08
C LEU A 93 23.38 7.00 -4.39
N TYR A 94 23.07 8.07 -3.67
CA TYR A 94 21.86 8.86 -3.90
C TYR A 94 21.92 9.67 -5.21
N TRP A 95 23.06 10.35 -5.43
CA TRP A 95 23.22 11.27 -6.55
C TRP A 95 23.55 10.59 -7.87
N ASN A 96 24.35 9.53 -7.81
CA ASN A 96 24.89 8.84 -8.97
C ASN A 96 24.20 7.49 -9.22
N GLY A 97 23.40 7.02 -8.27
CA GLY A 97 22.80 5.69 -8.32
C GLY A 97 23.80 4.56 -8.12
N PRO A 98 23.33 3.30 -8.17
CA PRO A 98 24.18 2.12 -8.11
C PRO A 98 25.17 2.06 -9.29
N ILE A 99 26.36 1.52 -9.04
CA ILE A 99 27.47 1.50 -10.02
C ILE A 99 27.05 0.81 -11.33
N PHE A 100 26.26 -0.26 -11.26
CA PHE A 100 25.85 -1.01 -12.46
C PHE A 100 24.99 -0.19 -13.43
N LEU A 101 24.33 0.89 -12.97
CA LEU A 101 23.58 1.80 -13.87
C LEU A 101 24.49 2.61 -14.79
N GLN A 102 25.76 2.75 -14.42
CA GLN A 102 26.77 3.42 -15.25
C GLN A 102 27.23 2.50 -16.38
N SER A 103 26.93 1.21 -16.28
CA SER A 103 27.20 0.19 -17.29
C SER A 103 25.97 -0.09 -18.16
N GLY A 104 26.16 -0.72 -19.31
CA GLY A 104 25.06 -1.08 -20.21
C GLY A 104 24.05 -2.02 -19.56
N GLU A 105 22.77 -1.93 -19.94
CA GLU A 105 21.66 -2.74 -19.40
C GLU A 105 21.93 -4.25 -19.43
N ASN A 106 22.70 -4.72 -20.42
CA ASN A 106 23.13 -6.11 -20.55
C ASN A 106 24.06 -6.60 -19.42
N THR A 107 24.63 -5.68 -18.64
CA THR A 107 25.51 -5.97 -17.51
C THR A 107 24.82 -5.79 -16.16
N TRP A 108 23.55 -5.38 -16.17
CA TRP A 108 22.81 -5.16 -14.94
C TRP A 108 22.57 -6.49 -14.22
N PRO A 109 22.55 -6.48 -12.88
CA PRO A 109 22.32 -7.70 -12.12
C PRO A 109 20.96 -8.28 -12.49
N ILE A 110 20.95 -9.57 -12.85
CA ILE A 110 19.70 -10.33 -12.98
C ILE A 110 19.01 -10.30 -11.62
N ASN A 111 17.71 -9.98 -11.63
CA ASN A 111 16.93 -9.82 -10.41
C ASN A 111 16.79 -11.14 -9.66
N THR A 112 17.81 -11.48 -8.88
CA THR A 112 17.90 -12.71 -8.12
C THR A 112 17.38 -12.44 -6.73
N TYR A 113 16.15 -12.87 -6.47
CA TYR A 113 15.56 -12.85 -5.14
C TYR A 113 14.70 -14.08 -4.92
N VAL A 114 14.60 -14.51 -3.67
CA VAL A 114 13.70 -15.60 -3.29
C VAL A 114 12.30 -15.00 -3.17
N LYS A 115 11.44 -15.28 -4.15
CA LYS A 115 10.04 -14.88 -4.10
C LYS A 115 9.36 -15.59 -2.93
N LEU A 116 8.70 -14.82 -2.07
CA LEU A 116 7.94 -15.37 -0.94
C LEU A 116 6.71 -16.12 -1.46
N SER A 117 6.36 -17.23 -0.79
CA SER A 117 5.11 -17.94 -1.08
C SER A 117 3.91 -17.08 -0.67
N LEU A 118 2.75 -17.34 -1.28
CA LEU A 118 1.51 -16.61 -0.96
C LEU A 118 1.12 -16.73 0.52
N SER A 119 1.36 -17.88 1.15
CA SER A 119 1.07 -18.09 2.58
C SER A 119 1.97 -17.25 3.51
N SER A 120 3.16 -16.87 3.05
CA SER A 120 4.09 -16.03 3.79
C SER A 120 3.90 -14.53 3.51
N LEU A 121 3.01 -14.18 2.58
CA LEU A 121 2.73 -12.79 2.25
C LEU A 121 1.57 -12.24 3.11
N PRO A 122 1.75 -11.08 3.74
CA PRO A 122 0.66 -10.41 4.42
C PRO A 122 -0.36 -9.87 3.40
N GLU A 123 -1.57 -9.63 3.88
CA GLU A 123 -2.68 -9.06 3.10
C GLU A 123 -3.12 -9.88 1.89
N VAL A 124 -2.80 -11.18 1.84
CA VAL A 124 -3.43 -12.10 0.89
C VAL A 124 -4.91 -12.28 1.26
N LYS A 125 -5.78 -12.33 0.24
CA LYS A 125 -7.22 -12.59 0.47
C LYS A 125 -7.40 -13.96 1.08
N ASN A 126 -8.24 -14.05 2.11
CA ASN A 126 -8.75 -15.34 2.56
C ASN A 126 -9.95 -15.70 1.69
N ILE A 127 -9.65 -16.35 0.57
CA ILE A 127 -10.66 -16.72 -0.43
C ILE A 127 -11.63 -17.76 0.17
N ASP A 128 -11.15 -18.64 1.04
CA ASP A 128 -11.97 -19.67 1.68
C ASP A 128 -13.07 -19.07 2.56
N ALA A 129 -12.76 -18.03 3.33
CA ALA A 129 -13.74 -17.31 4.13
C ALA A 129 -14.76 -16.57 3.25
N GLU A 130 -14.30 -15.95 2.16
CA GLU A 130 -15.16 -15.22 1.23
C GLU A 130 -16.13 -16.17 0.49
N ILE A 131 -15.63 -17.32 0.02
CA ILE A 131 -16.43 -18.39 -0.57
C ILE A 131 -17.39 -18.98 0.44
N SER A 132 -16.98 -19.23 1.68
CA SER A 132 -17.84 -19.79 2.72
C SER A 132 -19.04 -18.89 3.02
N VAL A 133 -18.83 -17.57 3.10
CA VAL A 133 -19.91 -16.59 3.28
C VAL A 133 -20.84 -16.59 2.06
N LEU A 134 -20.30 -16.50 0.84
CA LEU A 134 -21.12 -16.51 -0.38
C LEU A 134 -21.93 -17.79 -0.53
N THR A 135 -21.31 -18.95 -0.23
CA THR A 135 -21.98 -20.24 -0.24
C THR A 135 -23.11 -20.25 0.78
N THR A 136 -22.84 -19.82 2.01
CA THR A 136 -23.88 -19.72 3.06
C THR A 136 -25.03 -18.84 2.59
N LEU A 137 -24.75 -17.62 2.12
CA LEU A 137 -25.77 -16.69 1.63
C LEU A 137 -26.59 -17.26 0.46
N SER A 138 -25.95 -18.01 -0.45
CA SER A 138 -26.63 -18.65 -1.57
C SER A 138 -27.53 -19.82 -1.16
N THR A 139 -27.29 -20.41 0.01
CA THR A 139 -28.08 -21.52 0.57
C THR A 139 -29.18 -21.06 1.53
N LEU A 140 -29.20 -19.78 1.92
CA LEU A 140 -30.25 -19.24 2.78
C LEU A 140 -31.53 -19.01 1.98
N THR A 141 -32.67 -19.31 2.59
CA THR A 141 -33.96 -18.86 2.09
C THR A 141 -34.14 -17.36 2.34
N ASP A 142 -35.05 -16.73 1.60
CA ASP A 142 -35.37 -15.30 1.77
C ASP A 142 -35.80 -14.97 3.21
N ASP A 143 -36.63 -15.82 3.83
CA ASP A 143 -37.06 -15.66 5.23
C ASP A 143 -35.88 -15.68 6.20
N GLN A 144 -34.91 -16.57 5.96
CA GLN A 144 -33.73 -16.69 6.80
C GLN A 144 -32.78 -15.49 6.62
N LEU A 145 -32.66 -14.96 5.39
CA LEU A 145 -31.93 -13.73 5.11
C LEU A 145 -32.57 -12.53 5.82
N ILE A 146 -33.88 -12.37 5.71
CA ILE A 146 -34.63 -11.29 6.36
C ILE A 146 -34.46 -11.37 7.89
N TYR A 147 -34.59 -12.57 8.46
CA TYR A 147 -34.39 -12.79 9.90
C TYR A 147 -32.97 -12.43 10.35
N ASN A 148 -31.95 -12.90 9.63
CA ASN A 148 -30.55 -12.63 9.95
C ASN A 148 -30.21 -11.14 9.84
N LEU A 149 -30.73 -10.46 8.81
CA LEU A 149 -30.55 -9.01 8.62
C LEU A 149 -31.24 -8.22 9.74
N GLY A 150 -32.48 -8.58 10.08
CA GLY A 150 -33.22 -7.96 11.17
C GLY A 150 -32.51 -8.10 12.51
N ARG A 151 -31.93 -9.28 12.80
CA ARG A 151 -31.13 -9.51 14.00
C ARG A 151 -29.85 -8.66 14.03
N PHE A 152 -29.16 -8.52 12.90
CA PHE A 152 -27.97 -7.66 12.78
C PHE A 152 -28.31 -6.19 13.06
N LEU A 153 -29.37 -5.67 12.42
CA LEU A 153 -29.83 -4.29 12.58
C LEU A 153 -30.32 -4.00 14.01
N ALA A 154 -31.00 -4.96 14.64
CA ALA A 154 -31.41 -4.83 16.04
C ALA A 154 -30.19 -4.82 17.00
N GLY A 155 -29.15 -5.59 16.70
CA GLY A 155 -27.90 -5.62 17.45
C GLY A 155 -27.11 -4.31 17.34
N SER A 156 -26.96 -3.77 16.14
CA SER A 156 -26.26 -2.49 15.91
C SER A 156 -27.02 -1.29 16.50
N SER A 157 -28.36 -1.32 16.49
CA SER A 157 -29.19 -0.30 17.15
C SER A 157 -29.02 -0.28 18.67
N ARG A 158 -28.86 -1.45 19.30
CA ARG A 158 -28.56 -1.55 20.75
C ARG A 158 -27.19 -0.98 21.10
N LEU A 159 -26.18 -1.20 20.24
CA LEU A 159 -24.85 -0.61 20.42
C LEU A 159 -24.88 0.92 20.30
N ALA A 160 -25.66 1.46 19.35
CA ALA A 160 -25.86 2.90 19.22
C ALA A 160 -26.56 3.50 20.47
N HIS A 161 -27.49 2.76 21.09
CA HIS A 161 -28.18 3.19 22.31
C HIS A 161 -27.28 3.17 23.57
N TRP A 162 -26.22 2.35 23.59
CA TRP A 162 -25.19 2.37 24.66
C TRP A 162 -24.12 3.45 24.47
N ALA A 163 -23.91 3.93 23.24
CA ALA A 163 -22.96 4.98 22.95
C ALA A 163 -23.53 6.40 23.15
N ALA A 164 -24.83 6.55 23.39
CA ALA A 164 -25.46 7.83 23.69
C ALA A 164 -25.14 8.26 25.14
N PRO A 165 -24.72 9.52 25.40
CA PRO A 165 -24.47 9.98 26.77
C PRO A 165 -25.76 9.91 27.57
N SER A 166 -25.74 9.20 28.70
CA SER A 166 -26.89 9.11 29.60
C SER A 166 -27.38 10.50 30.00
N PRO A 167 -28.70 10.80 29.94
CA PRO A 167 -29.24 12.01 30.51
C PRO A 167 -29.23 11.86 32.03
N HIS A 168 -28.13 12.29 32.68
CA HIS A 168 -28.14 12.42 34.13
C HIS A 168 -29.28 13.38 34.54
N PRO A 169 -30.11 13.02 35.53
CA PRO A 169 -31.09 13.96 36.05
C PRO A 169 -30.34 15.10 36.74
N LYS A 170 -30.58 16.34 36.27
CA LYS A 170 -30.08 17.54 36.94
C LYS A 170 -30.71 17.61 38.33
N PHE A 171 -29.92 17.40 39.37
CA PHE A 171 -30.34 17.74 40.73
C PHE A 171 -30.56 19.26 40.82
N PRO A 172 -31.65 19.74 41.46
CA PRO A 172 -31.85 21.16 41.66
C PRO A 172 -30.83 21.72 42.67
N PRO A 173 -30.35 22.96 42.48
CA PRO A 173 -29.37 23.55 43.38
C PRO A 173 -30.07 24.04 44.65
N GLY A 174 -29.69 23.46 45.80
CA GLY A 174 -30.07 23.99 47.12
C GLY A 174 -30.78 22.98 48.01
N ALA A 175 -29.99 22.11 48.66
CA ALA A 175 -30.36 21.51 49.93
C ALA A 175 -29.10 21.36 50.79
N CYS A 176 -28.58 22.50 51.25
CA CYS A 176 -27.74 22.52 52.45
C CYS A 176 -28.64 22.33 53.67
N LYS A 177 -28.45 21.24 54.40
CA LYS A 177 -28.18 21.21 55.85
C LYS A 177 -27.59 19.87 56.22
#